data_AF-A0A5N5JZL8-F1
#
_entry.id   AF-A0A5N5JZL8-F1
#
_cell.length_a   1.000
_cell.length_b   1.000
_cell.length_c   1.000
_cell.angle_alpha   90.00
_cell.angle_beta   90.00
_cell.angle_gamma   90.00
#
_symmetry.space_group_name_H-M   'P 1'
#
loop_
_entity.id
_entity.type
_entity.pdbx_description
1 polymer ?
#
loop_
_entity_poly.entity_id
_entity_poly.type
_entity_poly.pdbx_seq_one_letter_code
_entity_poly.pdbx_strand_id
1 'polypeptide(L)'
;MDVKPGRKRRLELVPHDGGGGGGGGEGGEGVVVYKFKILLPNGMAVIVILPDPKPEMWVQDFIGLVKREYTLAQRGSSPSMKKKRTLNWESGSWSVEDENGKSMRQRLKFKAFEPHKCHILRLHDGSSAEVSDTFENMWDLTPDTELLRELPEEYTFETALADLIDISLQAVWSNGENGRKRISVDIMKDKISIFDTGPGMDASDENSIVKWGKMGASLHRSFKAKAIGVKPPYLIPYFGMFGYGGPIATMQLGRRALVSSKTKESKKVYSLHLEREALLRSSGSEPTWKTSGGMRDPSEDEIGKSSQGSFTKVEILEPNVRDVDIFQLQCKLKDIYFPYIQVCLHD
;
A
#
# COMPACT_ATOMS: atom_id res chain seq x y z
N MET A 1 18.01 33.27 -47.21
CA MET A 1 18.84 32.93 -46.02
C MET A 1 17.95 32.12 -45.10
N ASP A 2 18.37 30.88 -44.87
CA ASP A 2 17.59 29.77 -44.33
C ASP A 2 17.16 29.92 -42.87
N VAL A 3 15.93 29.52 -42.59
CA VAL A 3 15.43 29.23 -41.23
C VAL A 3 15.62 27.73 -40.97
N LYS A 4 16.34 27.37 -39.91
CA LYS A 4 16.43 26.00 -39.37
C LYS A 4 15.99 25.94 -37.90
N PRO A 5 15.45 24.79 -37.44
CA PRO A 5 14.55 24.72 -36.29
C PRO A 5 15.26 24.50 -34.95
N GLY A 6 14.64 25.00 -33.87
CA GLY A 6 15.05 24.77 -32.49
C GLY A 6 14.83 23.32 -32.06
N ARG A 7 15.89 22.67 -31.56
CA ARG A 7 15.88 21.30 -31.06
C ARG A 7 15.86 21.30 -29.52
N LYS A 8 14.75 20.84 -28.94
CA LYS A 8 14.62 20.45 -27.51
C LYS A 8 15.72 19.44 -27.15
N ARG A 9 16.37 19.60 -25.99
CA ARG A 9 17.19 18.54 -25.38
C ARG A 9 16.74 18.22 -23.97
N ARG A 10 16.39 16.93 -23.84
CA ARG A 10 16.06 16.11 -22.68
C ARG A 10 17.29 15.96 -21.79
N LEU A 11 17.14 16.12 -20.47
CA LEU A 11 18.17 15.79 -19.48
C LEU A 11 17.84 14.41 -18.90
N GLU A 12 18.70 13.44 -19.15
CA GLU A 12 18.71 12.13 -18.49
C GLU A 12 19.69 12.22 -17.31
N LEU A 13 19.26 11.77 -16.12
CA LEU A 13 20.10 11.68 -14.93
C LEU A 13 20.44 10.20 -14.67
N VAL A 14 21.73 9.89 -14.78
CA VAL A 14 22.35 8.64 -14.32
C VAL A 14 22.79 8.85 -12.87
N PRO A 15 22.63 7.87 -11.95
CA PRO A 15 23.05 8.03 -10.57
C PRO A 15 24.57 7.90 -10.44
N HIS A 16 25.20 8.86 -9.76
CA HIS A 16 26.62 8.84 -9.46
C HIS A 16 26.85 8.44 -8.00
N ASP A 17 27.57 7.32 -7.82
CA ASP A 17 28.11 6.85 -6.55
C ASP A 17 29.46 7.54 -6.27
N GLY A 18 29.73 7.87 -5.00
CA GLY A 18 31.10 8.08 -4.50
C GLY A 18 31.53 9.54 -4.25
N GLY A 19 31.63 9.87 -2.97
CA GLY A 19 32.88 10.26 -2.30
C GLY A 19 33.62 11.54 -2.70
N GLY A 20 33.61 12.51 -1.77
CA GLY A 20 34.80 13.26 -1.35
C GLY A 20 35.17 14.55 -2.10
N GLY A 21 35.15 15.68 -1.36
CA GLY A 21 36.09 16.79 -1.57
C GLY A 21 35.50 18.16 -1.93
N GLY A 22 35.24 18.98 -0.89
CA GLY A 22 35.69 20.38 -0.77
C GLY A 22 35.11 21.50 -1.65
N GLY A 23 34.49 22.48 -0.99
CA GLY A 23 34.19 23.84 -1.47
C GLY A 23 32.68 24.08 -1.61
N GLY A 24 31.97 24.68 -0.65
CA GLY A 24 32.20 25.98 -0.04
C GLY A 24 31.16 26.97 -0.58
N GLY A 25 30.00 27.06 0.09
CA GLY A 25 28.91 27.97 -0.26
C GLY A 25 27.74 27.82 0.73
N GLU A 26 27.60 28.82 1.61
CA GLU A 26 26.71 28.90 2.76
C GLU A 26 25.24 28.54 2.47
N GLY A 27 24.70 27.59 3.24
CA GLY A 27 23.27 27.25 3.26
C GLY A 27 22.78 27.20 4.71
N GLY A 28 21.73 27.97 5.01
CA GLY A 28 21.20 28.14 6.37
C GLY A 28 20.91 26.81 7.07
N GLU A 29 21.25 26.74 8.36
CA GLU A 29 20.96 25.59 9.21
C GLU A 29 19.45 25.34 9.26
N GLY A 30 19.00 24.26 8.62
CA GLY A 30 17.63 23.77 8.80
C GLY A 30 17.42 23.32 10.24
N VAL A 31 16.24 23.63 10.80
CA VAL A 31 15.80 23.21 12.14
C VAL A 31 16.01 21.71 12.33
N VAL A 32 16.76 21.35 13.37
CA VAL A 32 17.14 19.98 13.70
C VAL A 32 16.01 19.36 14.53
N VAL A 33 15.31 18.38 13.96
CA VAL A 33 14.18 17.73 14.65
C VAL A 33 14.53 16.31 15.01
N TYR A 34 14.30 15.93 16.26
CA TYR A 34 14.38 14.54 16.70
C TYR A 34 12.98 13.95 16.93
N LYS A 35 12.76 12.75 16.41
CA LYS A 35 11.49 12.02 16.56
C LYS A 35 11.74 10.69 17.25
N PHE A 36 10.99 10.42 18.31
CA PHE A 36 11.11 9.19 19.08
C PHE A 36 9.76 8.50 19.23
N LYS A 37 9.71 7.22 18.87
CA LYS A 37 8.61 6.33 19.20
C LYS A 37 8.96 5.58 20.47
N ILE A 38 8.19 5.84 21.54
CA ILE A 38 8.47 5.32 22.87
C ILE A 38 7.56 4.16 23.16
N LEU A 39 8.15 3.00 23.39
CA LEU A 39 7.50 1.75 23.75
C LEU A 39 7.38 1.68 25.27
N LEU A 40 6.16 1.69 25.79
CA LEU A 40 5.87 1.79 27.22
C LEU A 40 5.69 0.39 27.86
N PRO A 41 6.07 0.20 29.13
CA PRO A 41 5.97 -1.10 29.81
C PRO A 41 4.59 -1.75 29.82
N ASN A 42 3.54 -0.93 29.71
CA ASN A 42 2.14 -1.36 29.68
C ASN A 42 1.64 -1.70 28.27
N GLY A 43 2.52 -1.80 27.28
CA GLY A 43 2.20 -2.18 25.90
C GLY A 43 1.64 -1.05 25.04
N MET A 44 1.76 0.21 25.46
CA MET A 44 1.44 1.35 24.60
C MET A 44 2.67 1.89 23.86
N ALA A 45 2.45 2.53 22.71
CA ALA A 45 3.47 3.35 22.06
C ALA A 45 3.00 4.81 21.99
N VAL A 46 3.92 5.75 22.18
CA VAL A 46 3.67 7.20 21.99
C VAL A 46 4.78 7.83 21.16
N ILE A 47 4.49 8.94 20.49
CA ILE A 47 5.48 9.67 19.70
C ILE A 47 5.85 10.96 20.42
N VAL A 48 7.15 11.18 20.64
CA VAL A 48 7.71 12.43 21.15
C VAL A 48 8.50 13.10 20.02
N ILE A 49 8.17 14.36 19.74
CA ILE A 49 8.83 15.19 18.72
C ILE A 49 9.53 16.35 19.42
N LEU A 50 10.81 16.53 19.12
CA LEU A 50 11.69 17.54 19.73
C LEU A 50 12.35 18.40 18.64
N PRO A 51 11.81 19.59 18.35
CA PRO A 51 12.48 20.57 17.48
C PRO A 51 13.59 21.31 18.25
N ASP A 52 14.77 21.39 17.65
CA ASP A 52 15.99 22.05 18.16
C ASP A 52 16.26 21.81 19.67
N PRO A 53 16.32 20.55 20.13
CA PRO A 53 16.64 20.30 21.53
C PRO A 53 18.10 20.70 21.82
N LYS A 54 18.37 21.05 23.08
CA LYS A 54 19.75 21.12 23.59
C LYS A 54 20.49 19.81 23.30
N PRO A 55 21.82 19.79 23.16
CA PRO A 55 22.59 18.60 22.75
C PRO A 55 22.36 17.33 23.60
N GLU A 56 21.93 17.52 24.84
CA GLU A 56 21.50 16.45 25.73
C GLU A 56 20.36 16.92 26.65
N MET A 57 19.60 15.95 27.16
CA MET A 57 18.47 16.16 28.06
C MET A 57 18.53 15.14 29.20
N TRP A 58 18.11 15.55 30.41
CA TRP A 58 17.95 14.60 31.51
C TRP A 58 16.86 13.59 31.18
N VAL A 59 17.09 12.33 31.51
CA VAL A 59 16.08 11.28 31.26
C VAL A 59 14.77 11.63 31.96
N GLN A 60 14.81 12.21 33.16
CA GLN A 60 13.62 12.65 33.89
C GLN A 60 12.79 13.69 33.12
N ASP A 61 13.44 14.69 32.53
CA ASP A 61 12.77 15.72 31.72
C ASP A 61 12.12 15.08 30.50
N PHE A 62 12.84 14.17 29.82
CA PHE A 62 12.33 13.41 28.70
C PHE A 62 11.11 12.55 29.08
N ILE A 63 11.14 11.87 30.23
CA ILE A 63 10.01 11.09 30.76
C ILE A 63 8.81 12.01 31.02
N GLY A 64 9.03 13.25 31.47
CA GLY A 64 7.96 14.25 31.59
C GLY A 64 7.23 14.50 30.27
N LEU A 65 7.96 14.55 29.14
CA LEU A 65 7.37 14.67 27.81
C LEU A 65 6.59 13.40 27.43
N VAL A 66 7.18 12.22 27.66
CA VAL A 66 6.52 10.93 27.40
C VAL A 66 5.22 10.80 28.18
N LYS A 67 5.21 11.19 29.46
CA LYS A 67 4.02 11.16 30.33
C LYS A 67 2.91 12.05 29.81
N ARG A 68 3.25 13.22 29.25
CA ARG A 68 2.28 14.11 28.60
C ARG A 68 1.64 13.45 27.38
N GLU A 69 2.44 12.92 26.45
CA GLU A 69 1.94 12.23 25.26
C GLU A 69 1.10 11.00 25.61
N TYR A 70 1.53 10.24 26.61
CA TYR A 70 0.77 9.13 27.17
C TYR A 70 -0.58 9.55 27.75
N THR A 71 -0.65 10.68 28.44
CA THR A 71 -1.91 11.21 28.99
C THR A 71 -2.86 11.66 27.88
N LEU A 72 -2.34 12.28 26.81
CA LEU A 72 -3.11 12.65 25.64
C LEU A 72 -3.67 11.42 24.91
N ALA A 73 -2.82 10.42 24.69
CA ALA A 73 -3.21 9.15 24.05
C ALA A 73 -4.32 8.42 24.84
N GLN A 74 -4.26 8.45 26.18
CA GLN A 74 -5.32 7.87 27.03
C GLN A 74 -6.66 8.62 26.94
N ARG A 75 -6.65 9.94 26.76
CA ARG A 75 -7.90 10.73 26.63
C ARG A 75 -8.62 10.47 25.32
N GLY A 76 -7.89 10.09 24.27
CA GLY A 76 -8.44 9.76 22.95
C GLY A 76 -8.86 8.29 22.78
N SER A 77 -8.60 7.41 23.75
CA SER A 77 -8.90 5.98 23.66
C SER A 77 -10.25 5.61 24.29
N SER A 78 -11.08 4.85 23.56
CA SER A 78 -12.34 4.29 24.05
C SER A 78 -12.16 3.37 25.27
N PRO A 79 -13.11 3.32 26.23
CA PRO A 79 -12.95 2.68 27.54
C PRO A 79 -12.84 1.14 27.53
N SER A 80 -12.76 0.48 26.37
CA SER A 80 -12.88 -0.98 26.25
C SER A 80 -11.56 -1.75 26.37
N MET A 81 -10.45 -1.13 26.76
CA MET A 81 -9.21 -1.89 26.91
C MET A 81 -9.08 -2.56 28.28
N LYS A 82 -8.77 -3.86 28.22
CA LYS A 82 -8.30 -4.70 29.34
C LYS A 82 -7.50 -3.85 30.31
N LYS A 83 -7.73 -3.98 31.63
CA LYS A 83 -7.00 -3.26 32.68
C LYS A 83 -5.49 -3.32 32.40
N LYS A 84 -4.95 -2.28 31.77
CA LYS A 84 -3.52 -2.19 31.48
C LYS A 84 -2.79 -1.95 32.79
N ARG A 85 -1.58 -2.49 32.90
CA ARG A 85 -0.70 -2.18 34.02
C ARG A 85 -0.56 -0.67 34.16
N THR A 86 -0.71 -0.19 35.38
CA THR A 86 -0.42 1.21 35.71
C THR A 86 1.09 1.40 35.67
N LEU A 87 1.53 2.39 34.89
CA LEU A 87 2.95 2.75 34.83
C LEU A 87 3.34 3.42 36.15
N ASN A 88 4.46 2.99 36.72
CA ASN A 88 4.93 3.54 37.99
C ASN A 88 5.63 4.89 37.78
N TRP A 89 4.86 5.94 37.48
CA TRP A 89 5.34 7.31 37.20
C TRP A 89 6.22 7.93 38.30
N GLU A 90 6.22 7.35 39.50
CA GLU A 90 6.87 7.87 40.70
C GLU A 90 8.13 7.07 41.10
N SER A 91 8.50 6.01 40.36
CA SER A 91 9.58 5.08 40.75
C SER A 91 10.96 5.71 40.87
N GLY A 92 11.20 6.83 40.17
CA GLY A 92 12.50 7.50 40.09
C GLY A 92 13.60 6.70 39.37
N SER A 93 13.36 5.43 39.06
CA SER A 93 14.32 4.46 38.50
C SER A 93 14.11 4.22 36.99
N TRP A 94 13.76 5.29 36.28
CA TRP A 94 13.53 5.25 34.84
C TRP A 94 14.79 4.91 34.05
N SER A 95 14.62 4.11 33.02
CA SER A 95 15.63 4.00 31.97
C SER A 95 15.00 3.92 30.60
N VAL A 96 15.70 4.44 29.61
CA VAL A 96 15.29 4.40 28.21
C VAL A 96 16.34 3.60 27.46
N GLU A 97 15.92 2.59 26.72
CA GLU A 97 16.78 1.69 25.96
C GLU A 97 16.60 1.95 24.47
N ASP A 98 17.71 2.00 23.72
CA ASP A 98 17.67 2.11 22.26
C ASP A 98 17.56 0.75 21.56
N GLU A 99 17.48 0.77 20.23
CA GLU A 99 17.37 -0.42 19.38
C GLU A 99 18.58 -1.37 19.48
N ASN A 100 19.72 -0.91 19.99
CA ASN A 100 20.93 -1.71 20.17
C ASN A 100 21.06 -2.26 21.61
N GLY A 101 20.01 -2.12 22.43
CA GLY A 101 19.99 -2.57 23.82
C GLY A 101 20.73 -1.65 24.79
N LYS A 102 21.10 -0.44 24.37
CA LYS A 102 21.84 0.49 25.22
C LYS A 102 20.87 1.26 26.12
N SER A 103 20.95 0.99 27.41
CA SER A 103 20.16 1.67 28.45
C SER A 103 20.75 3.02 28.86
N MET A 104 19.91 4.05 28.87
CA MET A 104 20.20 5.43 29.28
C MET A 104 19.39 5.76 30.53
N ARG A 105 20.08 6.13 31.63
CA ARG A 105 19.46 6.39 32.94
C ARG A 105 19.58 7.83 33.44
N GLN A 106 20.58 8.56 32.97
CA GLN A 106 20.86 9.92 33.45
C GLN A 106 20.60 10.98 32.38
N ARG A 107 21.24 10.86 31.21
CA ARG A 107 21.09 11.80 30.10
C ARG A 107 20.88 11.08 28.77
N LEU A 108 19.96 11.60 27.95
CA LEU A 108 19.89 11.30 26.52
C LEU A 108 20.80 12.28 25.78
N LYS A 109 21.75 11.74 25.01
CA LYS A 109 22.64 12.55 24.16
C LYS A 109 22.12 12.49 22.73
N PHE A 110 21.56 13.60 22.23
CA PHE A 110 20.87 13.59 20.94
C PHE A 110 21.81 13.34 19.75
N LYS A 111 23.10 13.66 19.88
CA LYS A 111 24.13 13.31 18.89
C LYS A 111 24.26 11.81 18.60
N ALA A 112 23.73 10.94 19.47
CA ALA A 112 23.70 9.49 19.24
C ALA A 112 22.57 9.06 18.30
N PHE A 113 21.67 9.98 17.96
CA PHE A 113 20.53 9.76 17.08
C PHE A 113 20.68 10.60 15.83
N GLU A 114 20.24 10.05 14.71
CA GLU A 114 20.19 10.77 13.43
C GLU A 114 19.01 11.76 13.44
N PRO A 115 19.23 13.06 13.21
CA PRO A 115 18.13 14.01 13.04
C PRO A 115 17.16 13.62 11.94
N HIS A 116 15.91 14.07 12.06
CA HIS A 116 14.80 13.90 11.11
C HIS A 116 14.33 12.45 10.86
N LYS A 117 15.06 11.46 11.40
CA LYS A 117 14.67 10.05 11.47
C LYS A 117 13.87 9.76 12.74
N CYS A 118 12.90 8.85 12.65
CA CYS A 118 12.18 8.34 13.81
C CYS A 118 12.95 7.18 14.45
N HIS A 119 13.36 7.34 15.70
CA HIS A 119 14.06 6.31 16.48
C HIS A 119 13.07 5.63 17.41
N ILE A 120 13.23 4.31 17.62
CA ILE A 120 12.39 3.55 18.54
C ILE A 120 13.15 3.37 19.85
N LEU A 121 12.53 3.74 20.97
CA LEU A 121 13.10 3.59 22.30
C LEU A 121 12.15 2.83 23.22
N ARG A 122 12.68 1.95 24.07
CA ARG A 122 11.91 1.24 25.10
C ARG A 122 12.03 1.95 26.44
N LEU A 123 10.91 2.27 27.07
CA LEU A 123 10.86 2.82 28.41
C LEU A 123 10.78 1.70 29.44
N HIS A 124 11.56 1.83 30.51
CA HIS A 124 11.49 0.99 31.70
C HIS A 124 11.12 1.84 32.91
N ASP A 125 10.06 1.46 33.62
CA ASP A 125 9.55 2.15 34.81
C ASP A 125 10.15 1.65 36.13
N GLY A 126 11.11 0.73 36.05
CA GLY A 126 11.82 0.17 37.20
C GLY A 126 11.00 -0.75 38.10
N SER A 127 9.77 -1.12 37.71
CA SER A 127 8.97 -2.10 38.45
C SER A 127 9.28 -3.53 37.99
N SER A 128 9.23 -4.48 38.93
CA SER A 128 9.51 -5.91 38.73
C SER A 128 8.40 -6.68 38.02
N ALA A 129 7.26 -6.05 37.75
CA ALA A 129 6.20 -6.67 36.99
C ALA A 129 6.62 -6.90 35.53
N GLU A 130 6.08 -7.93 34.88
CA GLU A 130 6.38 -8.26 33.50
C GLU A 130 6.19 -7.04 32.59
N VAL A 131 7.18 -6.79 31.74
CA VAL A 131 7.19 -5.73 30.73
C VAL A 131 6.55 -6.31 29.46
N SER A 132 5.63 -5.58 28.84
CA SER A 132 5.03 -6.06 27.59
C SER A 132 6.06 -6.11 26.46
N ASP A 133 5.99 -7.17 25.64
CA ASP A 133 6.73 -7.31 24.37
C ASP A 133 5.83 -7.01 23.15
N THR A 134 4.59 -6.57 23.38
CA THR A 134 3.64 -6.18 22.33
C THR A 134 3.19 -4.75 22.54
N PHE A 135 3.38 -3.90 21.53
CA PHE A 135 3.07 -2.47 21.62
C PHE A 135 1.97 -2.08 20.64
N GLU A 136 0.86 -1.58 21.17
CA GLU A 136 -0.25 -1.09 20.39
C GLU A 136 0.13 0.14 19.57
N ASN A 137 -0.40 0.23 18.35
CA ASN A 137 -0.18 1.35 17.42
C ASN A 137 1.32 1.63 17.11
N MET A 138 2.18 0.61 17.24
CA MET A 138 3.62 0.73 16.98
C MET A 138 3.96 1.02 15.52
N TRP A 139 3.11 0.68 14.56
CA TRP A 139 3.33 0.92 13.13
C TRP A 139 2.16 1.70 12.53
N ASP A 140 2.44 2.84 11.90
CA ASP A 140 1.48 3.59 11.09
C ASP A 140 1.76 3.29 9.62
N LEU A 141 0.81 2.64 8.96
CA LEU A 141 0.92 2.18 7.57
C LEU A 141 -0.28 2.68 6.74
N THR A 142 -0.86 3.83 7.12
CA THR A 142 -2.12 4.33 6.55
C THR A 142 -1.89 5.02 5.20
N PRO A 143 -2.44 4.53 4.07
CA PRO A 143 -2.43 5.26 2.80
C PRO A 143 -3.42 6.44 2.82
N ASP A 144 -3.11 7.50 2.08
CA ASP A 144 -3.91 8.73 2.05
C ASP A 144 -5.28 8.49 1.37
N THR A 145 -6.36 8.71 2.13
CA THR A 145 -7.74 8.60 1.66
C THR A 145 -8.15 9.70 0.68
N GLU A 146 -7.41 10.81 0.58
CA GLU A 146 -7.65 11.87 -0.40
C GLU A 146 -7.29 11.44 -1.84
N LEU A 147 -6.46 10.41 -2.00
CA LEU A 147 -6.08 9.88 -3.31
C LEU A 147 -7.26 9.24 -4.07
N LEU A 148 -8.33 8.85 -3.37
CA LEU A 148 -9.61 8.44 -3.97
C LEU A 148 -10.56 9.61 -4.30
N ARG A 149 -10.34 10.77 -3.66
CA ARG A 149 -11.16 11.97 -3.85
C ARG A 149 -10.64 12.79 -5.03
N GLU A 150 -9.34 12.80 -5.23
CA GLU A 150 -8.65 13.56 -6.28
C GLU A 150 -7.92 12.60 -7.23
N LEU A 151 -8.71 11.87 -8.03
CA LEU A 151 -8.13 11.17 -9.18
C LEU A 151 -7.58 12.23 -10.16
N PRO A 152 -6.42 11.99 -10.80
CA PRO A 152 -5.89 12.92 -11.79
C PRO A 152 -6.96 13.27 -12.83
N GLU A 153 -7.03 14.53 -13.28
CA GLU A 153 -7.99 14.95 -14.34
C GLU A 153 -7.87 14.11 -15.62
N GLU A 154 -6.70 13.49 -15.85
CA GLU A 154 -6.41 12.62 -16.99
C GLU A 154 -6.76 11.14 -16.76
N TYR A 155 -7.29 10.75 -15.59
CA TYR A 155 -7.65 9.36 -15.29
C TYR A 155 -9.03 9.03 -15.85
N THR A 156 -9.09 8.77 -17.16
CA THR A 156 -10.33 8.53 -17.90
C THR A 156 -10.90 7.13 -17.68
N PHE A 157 -12.08 6.89 -18.25
CA PHE A 157 -12.68 5.55 -18.32
C PHE A 157 -11.73 4.53 -18.96
N GLU A 158 -11.06 4.91 -20.04
CA GLU A 158 -10.16 4.03 -20.77
C GLU A 158 -8.90 3.69 -19.97
N THR A 159 -8.32 4.65 -19.25
CA THR A 159 -7.13 4.38 -18.42
C THR A 159 -7.48 3.52 -17.22
N ALA A 160 -8.64 3.75 -16.60
CA ALA A 160 -9.10 2.89 -15.51
C ALA A 160 -9.40 1.46 -16.00
N LEU A 161 -9.98 1.30 -17.18
CA LEU A 161 -10.18 -0.03 -17.77
C LEU A 161 -8.83 -0.71 -18.10
N ALA A 162 -7.88 0.04 -18.64
CA ALA A 162 -6.52 -0.45 -18.90
C ALA A 162 -5.84 -0.93 -17.62
N ASP A 163 -5.93 -0.20 -16.51
CA ASP A 163 -5.36 -0.64 -15.22
C ASP A 163 -5.89 -2.01 -14.75
N LEU A 164 -7.19 -2.28 -14.96
CA LEU A 164 -7.76 -3.59 -14.62
C LEU A 164 -7.30 -4.68 -15.60
N ILE A 165 -7.15 -4.36 -16.88
CA ILE A 165 -6.59 -5.29 -17.87
C ILE A 165 -5.12 -5.58 -17.58
N ASP A 166 -4.33 -4.59 -17.16
CA ASP A 166 -2.93 -4.74 -16.76
C ASP A 166 -2.78 -5.70 -15.59
N ILE A 167 -3.66 -5.61 -14.59
CA ILE A 167 -3.71 -6.54 -13.46
C ILE A 167 -3.98 -7.97 -13.94
N SER A 168 -4.98 -8.15 -14.80
CA SER A 168 -5.31 -9.46 -15.38
C SER A 168 -4.19 -9.99 -16.28
N LEU A 169 -3.54 -9.12 -17.06
CA LEU A 169 -2.42 -9.46 -17.94
C LEU A 169 -1.23 -9.95 -17.14
N GLN A 170 -0.90 -9.25 -16.06
CA GLN A 170 0.14 -9.68 -15.13
C GLN A 170 -0.20 -11.04 -14.49
N ALA A 171 -1.46 -11.24 -14.08
CA ALA A 171 -1.91 -12.50 -13.50
C ALA A 171 -1.75 -13.66 -14.50
N VAL A 172 -2.29 -13.56 -15.72
CA VAL A 172 -2.16 -14.63 -16.71
C VAL A 172 -0.72 -14.83 -17.18
N TRP A 173 0.13 -13.80 -17.12
CA TRP A 173 1.54 -13.94 -17.47
C TRP A 173 2.31 -14.82 -16.47
N SER A 174 1.88 -14.83 -15.21
CA SER A 174 2.45 -15.68 -14.17
C SER A 174 2.08 -17.16 -14.33
N ASN A 175 1.13 -17.48 -15.22
CA ASN A 175 0.88 -18.86 -15.60
C ASN A 175 2.11 -19.44 -16.30
N GLY A 176 2.39 -20.73 -16.06
CA GLY A 176 3.44 -21.45 -16.77
C GLY A 176 3.25 -21.43 -18.29
N GLU A 177 4.28 -21.85 -19.05
CA GLU A 177 4.27 -21.80 -20.52
C GLU A 177 3.07 -22.52 -21.15
N ASN A 178 2.59 -23.59 -20.52
CA ASN A 178 1.43 -24.37 -20.96
C ASN A 178 0.11 -23.92 -20.31
N GLY A 179 0.15 -22.83 -19.54
CA GLY A 179 -1.01 -22.23 -18.90
C GLY A 179 -1.89 -21.50 -19.90
N ARG A 180 -3.22 -21.63 -19.80
CA ARG A 180 -4.12 -20.85 -20.65
C ARG A 180 -4.05 -19.39 -20.18
N LYS A 181 -3.76 -18.48 -21.09
CA LYS A 181 -3.70 -17.04 -20.83
C LYS A 181 -4.87 -16.37 -21.51
N ARG A 182 -5.98 -16.20 -20.79
CA ARG A 182 -7.19 -15.57 -21.32
C ARG A 182 -7.62 -14.44 -20.39
N ILE A 183 -7.94 -13.31 -20.99
CA ILE A 183 -8.63 -12.19 -20.38
C ILE A 183 -9.87 -11.93 -21.22
N SER A 184 -11.02 -11.75 -20.58
CA SER A 184 -12.25 -11.33 -21.26
C SER A 184 -12.84 -10.12 -20.55
N VAL A 185 -13.27 -9.14 -21.35
CA VAL A 185 -13.89 -7.91 -20.89
C VAL A 185 -15.26 -7.81 -21.51
N ASP A 186 -16.30 -7.82 -20.68
CA ASP A 186 -17.69 -7.66 -21.08
C ASP A 186 -18.20 -6.32 -20.56
N ILE A 187 -18.68 -5.45 -21.45
CA ILE A 187 -19.21 -4.12 -21.10
C ILE A 187 -20.71 -4.11 -21.42
N MET A 188 -21.53 -4.06 -20.37
CA MET A 188 -22.98 -3.93 -20.43
C MET A 188 -23.39 -2.58 -19.82
N LYS A 189 -24.62 -2.15 -20.09
CA LYS A 189 -25.16 -0.86 -19.64
C LYS A 189 -25.12 -0.68 -18.11
N ASP A 190 -25.31 -1.76 -17.38
CA ASP A 190 -25.43 -1.80 -15.92
C ASP A 190 -24.23 -2.47 -15.23
N LYS A 191 -23.31 -3.07 -16.00
CA LYS A 191 -22.19 -3.84 -15.47
C LYS A 191 -21.00 -3.92 -16.43
N ILE A 192 -19.80 -3.80 -15.88
CA ILE A 192 -18.56 -4.16 -16.57
C ILE A 192 -17.99 -5.40 -15.88
N SER A 193 -17.59 -6.42 -16.63
CA SER A 193 -16.98 -7.65 -16.10
C SER A 193 -15.64 -7.90 -16.75
N ILE A 194 -14.59 -8.03 -15.94
CA ILE A 194 -13.26 -8.48 -16.36
C ILE A 194 -13.03 -9.86 -15.75
N PHE A 195 -12.63 -10.83 -16.57
CA PHE A 195 -12.32 -12.18 -16.12
C PHE A 195 -10.98 -12.62 -16.67
N ASP A 196 -10.13 -13.19 -15.82
CA ASP A 196 -8.86 -13.77 -16.20
C ASP A 196 -8.67 -15.20 -15.68
N THR A 197 -7.87 -15.97 -16.40
CA THR A 197 -7.50 -17.35 -16.05
C THR A 197 -6.16 -17.43 -15.32
N GLY A 198 -5.78 -16.38 -14.57
CA GLY A 198 -4.55 -16.38 -13.78
C GLY A 198 -4.57 -17.38 -12.63
N PRO A 199 -3.55 -17.38 -11.76
CA PRO A 199 -3.46 -18.27 -10.60
C PRO A 199 -4.57 -18.05 -9.57
N GLY A 200 -5.23 -16.90 -9.62
CA GLY A 200 -6.27 -16.51 -8.67
C GLY A 200 -5.73 -16.19 -7.28
N MET A 201 -6.64 -15.96 -6.37
CA MET A 201 -6.43 -15.59 -4.98
C MET A 201 -7.36 -16.40 -4.09
N ASP A 202 -6.99 -16.54 -2.82
CA ASP A 202 -7.75 -17.28 -1.82
C ASP A 202 -7.69 -16.60 -0.44
N ALA A 203 -7.88 -17.36 0.64
CA ALA A 203 -7.81 -16.88 2.01
C ALA A 203 -6.43 -17.08 2.68
N SER A 204 -5.44 -17.64 1.98
CA SER A 204 -4.07 -17.78 2.51
C SER A 204 -3.39 -16.43 2.68
N ASP A 205 -2.41 -16.34 3.57
CA ASP A 205 -1.63 -15.12 3.76
C ASP A 205 -0.79 -14.79 2.51
N GLU A 206 -0.32 -15.81 1.79
CA GLU A 206 0.47 -15.69 0.59
C GLU A 206 -0.35 -15.12 -0.57
N ASN A 207 -1.51 -15.70 -0.87
CA ASN A 207 -2.35 -15.38 -2.04
C ASN A 207 -3.67 -14.69 -1.68
N SER A 208 -3.73 -14.00 -0.53
CA SER A 208 -4.96 -13.42 0.00
C SER A 208 -5.65 -12.47 -0.98
N ILE A 209 -6.95 -12.69 -1.22
CA ILE A 209 -7.83 -11.75 -1.95
C ILE A 209 -7.87 -10.36 -1.30
N VAL A 210 -7.59 -10.26 0.01
CA VAL A 210 -7.54 -8.98 0.73
C VAL A 210 -6.46 -8.07 0.16
N LYS A 211 -5.35 -8.62 -0.36
CA LYS A 211 -4.28 -7.83 -0.97
C LYS A 211 -4.72 -7.13 -2.26
N TRP A 212 -5.78 -7.61 -2.92
CA TRP A 212 -6.36 -6.94 -4.08
C TRP A 212 -7.09 -5.65 -3.68
N GLY A 213 -7.83 -5.70 -2.57
CA GLY A 213 -8.58 -4.55 -2.05
C GLY A 213 -7.74 -3.55 -1.27
N LYS A 214 -6.67 -4.02 -0.62
CA LYS A 214 -5.84 -3.19 0.26
C LYS A 214 -4.92 -2.29 -0.57
N MET A 215 -5.15 -0.98 -0.51
CA MET A 215 -4.27 0.01 -1.13
C MET A 215 -2.83 -0.11 -0.65
N GLY A 216 -1.90 -0.01 -1.59
CA GLY A 216 -0.47 -0.17 -1.33
C GLY A 216 -0.04 -1.64 -1.15
N ALA A 217 -0.97 -2.60 -1.07
CA ALA A 217 -0.66 -4.02 -1.08
C ALA A 217 -0.61 -4.55 -2.53
N SER A 218 0.38 -5.39 -2.81
CA SER A 218 0.49 -6.04 -4.12
C SER A 218 1.16 -7.40 -3.94
N LEU A 219 0.54 -8.44 -4.50
CA LEU A 219 1.14 -9.78 -4.63
C LEU A 219 2.38 -9.76 -5.53
N HIS A 220 2.48 -8.75 -6.40
CA HIS A 220 3.49 -8.69 -7.44
C HIS A 220 4.70 -7.82 -7.10
N ARG A 221 4.77 -7.24 -5.89
CA ARG A 221 5.88 -6.36 -5.48
C ARG A 221 7.24 -7.07 -5.58
N SER A 222 7.29 -8.36 -5.28
CA SER A 222 8.49 -9.20 -5.36
C SER A 222 9.00 -9.41 -6.80
N PHE A 223 8.15 -9.22 -7.81
CA PHE A 223 8.53 -9.37 -9.22
C PHE A 223 9.21 -8.13 -9.80
N LYS A 224 9.24 -6.99 -9.07
CA LYS A 224 9.92 -5.76 -9.50
C LYS A 224 11.38 -5.99 -9.88
N ALA A 225 12.12 -6.76 -9.08
CA ALA A 225 13.51 -7.05 -9.36
C ALA A 225 13.69 -7.85 -10.67
N LYS A 226 12.69 -8.64 -11.08
CA LYS A 226 12.69 -9.42 -12.32
C LYS A 226 12.39 -8.58 -13.57
N ALA A 227 11.90 -7.34 -13.40
CA ALA A 227 11.63 -6.41 -14.48
C ALA A 227 12.87 -5.61 -14.91
N ILE A 228 13.93 -5.58 -14.10
CA ILE A 228 15.13 -4.77 -14.34
C ILE A 228 16.15 -5.58 -15.15
N GLY A 229 16.65 -5.01 -16.24
CA GLY A 229 17.75 -5.61 -17.03
C GLY A 229 17.36 -6.76 -17.96
N VAL A 230 16.07 -6.94 -18.24
CA VAL A 230 15.60 -7.99 -19.16
C VAL A 230 16.02 -7.73 -20.60
N LYS A 231 16.30 -8.81 -21.33
CA LYS A 231 16.67 -8.71 -22.75
C LYS A 231 15.44 -8.27 -23.57
N PRO A 232 15.62 -7.41 -24.59
CA PRO A 232 14.55 -7.06 -25.52
C PRO A 232 13.85 -8.29 -26.11
N PRO A 233 12.56 -8.19 -26.47
CA PRO A 233 11.71 -7.01 -26.38
C PRO A 233 11.17 -6.89 -24.94
N TYR A 234 11.27 -5.72 -24.31
CA TYR A 234 10.96 -5.47 -22.88
C TYR A 234 9.45 -5.61 -22.52
N LEU A 235 8.82 -6.71 -22.94
CA LEU A 235 7.39 -7.01 -22.93
C LEU A 235 7.00 -7.86 -21.73
N ILE A 236 7.60 -7.63 -20.57
CA ILE A 236 7.20 -8.37 -19.37
C ILE A 236 6.19 -7.50 -18.61
N PRO A 237 4.93 -7.95 -18.49
CA PRO A 237 3.83 -7.13 -17.97
C PRO A 237 3.84 -7.04 -16.45
N TYR A 238 4.88 -6.40 -15.88
CA TYR A 238 4.97 -6.13 -14.44
C TYR A 238 4.42 -4.73 -14.12
N PHE A 239 3.12 -4.53 -14.39
CA PHE A 239 2.45 -3.22 -14.28
C PHE A 239 2.00 -2.86 -12.86
N GLY A 240 1.64 -3.85 -12.03
CA GLY A 240 1.13 -3.69 -10.66
C GLY A 240 2.18 -3.31 -9.60
N MET A 241 2.96 -2.26 -9.87
CA MET A 241 4.13 -1.86 -9.09
C MET A 241 3.80 -1.27 -7.71
N PHE A 242 2.63 -0.64 -7.56
CA PHE A 242 2.33 0.19 -6.38
C PHE A 242 1.13 -0.31 -5.57
N GLY A 243 0.29 -1.22 -6.09
CA GLY A 243 -0.84 -1.77 -5.33
C GLY A 243 -2.03 -0.83 -5.18
N TYR A 244 -2.19 0.12 -6.10
CA TYR A 244 -3.30 1.09 -6.09
C TYR A 244 -4.30 0.91 -7.24
N GLY A 245 -3.87 0.32 -8.37
CA GLY A 245 -4.66 0.28 -9.61
C GLY A 245 -6.03 -0.38 -9.47
N GLY A 246 -6.15 -1.53 -8.80
CA GLY A 246 -7.41 -2.27 -8.70
C GLY A 246 -8.53 -1.49 -7.99
N PRO A 247 -8.33 -1.09 -6.72
CA PRO A 247 -9.31 -0.29 -5.99
C PRO A 247 -9.60 1.06 -6.65
N ILE A 248 -8.59 1.77 -7.17
CA ILE A 248 -8.78 3.08 -7.80
C ILE A 248 -9.58 2.95 -9.10
N ALA A 249 -9.16 2.05 -10.00
CA ALA A 249 -9.82 1.84 -11.28
C ALA A 249 -11.27 1.43 -11.11
N THR A 250 -11.57 0.53 -10.18
CA THR A 250 -12.95 0.11 -9.94
C THR A 250 -13.84 1.25 -9.44
N MET A 251 -13.31 2.14 -8.58
CA MET A 251 -14.06 3.31 -8.10
C MET A 251 -14.19 4.41 -9.16
N GLN A 252 -13.29 4.45 -10.15
CA GLN A 252 -13.41 5.33 -11.30
C GLN A 252 -14.43 4.82 -12.33
N LEU A 253 -14.53 3.51 -12.50
CA LEU A 253 -15.41 2.89 -13.49
C LEU A 253 -16.87 2.79 -13.01
N GLY A 254 -17.11 2.66 -11.71
CA GLY A 254 -18.47 2.59 -11.15
C GLY A 254 -18.51 2.80 -9.64
N ARG A 255 -19.71 2.66 -9.06
CA ARG A 255 -19.91 2.90 -7.61
C ARG A 255 -19.59 1.71 -6.74
N ARG A 256 -19.75 0.50 -7.28
CA ARG A 256 -19.53 -0.75 -6.56
C ARG A 256 -18.73 -1.72 -7.40
N ALA A 257 -17.90 -2.52 -6.74
CA ALA A 257 -17.19 -3.61 -7.37
C ALA A 257 -17.28 -4.89 -6.56
N LEU A 258 -17.41 -6.02 -7.25
CA LEU A 258 -17.34 -7.36 -6.70
C LEU A 258 -16.14 -8.07 -7.32
N VAL A 259 -15.18 -8.46 -6.49
CA VAL A 259 -14.07 -9.30 -6.91
C VAL A 259 -14.34 -10.71 -6.42
N SER A 260 -14.35 -11.67 -7.32
CA SER A 260 -14.41 -13.10 -7.03
C SER A 260 -13.12 -13.74 -7.52
N SER A 261 -12.49 -14.58 -6.68
CA SER A 261 -11.24 -15.22 -7.06
C SER A 261 -11.12 -16.61 -6.44
N LYS A 262 -10.38 -17.47 -7.14
CA LYS A 262 -10.16 -18.86 -6.74
C LYS A 262 -8.78 -19.32 -7.22
N THR A 263 -8.00 -19.89 -6.31
CA THR A 263 -6.78 -20.63 -6.64
C THR A 263 -7.09 -22.05 -7.11
N LYS A 264 -6.12 -22.67 -7.78
CA LYS A 264 -6.26 -24.05 -8.28
C LYS A 264 -6.47 -25.04 -7.13
N GLU A 265 -5.81 -24.79 -6.01
CA GLU A 265 -5.80 -25.60 -4.79
C GLU A 265 -7.06 -25.39 -3.95
N SER A 266 -7.64 -24.19 -3.97
CA SER A 266 -8.88 -23.90 -3.25
C SER A 266 -10.08 -24.61 -3.90
N LYS A 267 -10.99 -25.16 -3.10
CA LYS A 267 -12.29 -25.64 -3.58
C LYS A 267 -13.36 -24.54 -3.64
N LYS A 268 -13.14 -23.43 -2.95
CA LYS A 268 -14.09 -22.33 -2.80
C LYS A 268 -13.63 -21.09 -3.55
N VAL A 269 -14.61 -20.30 -4.00
CA VAL A 269 -14.42 -18.95 -4.51
C VAL A 269 -14.56 -17.99 -3.34
N TYR A 270 -13.58 -17.10 -3.19
CA TYR A 270 -13.62 -16.01 -2.23
C TYR A 270 -14.05 -14.73 -2.92
N SER A 271 -14.83 -13.91 -2.24
CA SER A 271 -15.26 -12.62 -2.76
C SER A 271 -14.96 -11.45 -1.84
N LEU A 272 -14.72 -10.30 -2.47
CA LEU A 272 -14.47 -9.02 -1.85
C LEU A 272 -15.38 -7.98 -2.51
N HIS A 273 -16.10 -7.21 -1.70
CA HIS A 273 -17.01 -6.18 -2.19
C HIS A 273 -16.35 -4.83 -1.94
N LEU A 274 -16.37 -3.90 -2.88
CA LEU A 274 -15.92 -2.52 -2.69
C LEU A 274 -17.07 -1.58 -3.00
N GLU A 275 -17.30 -0.60 -2.13
CA GLU A 275 -18.32 0.43 -2.33
C GLU A 275 -17.70 1.82 -2.14
N ARG A 276 -17.88 2.69 -3.14
CA ARG A 276 -17.31 4.03 -3.17
C ARG A 276 -17.78 4.88 -1.99
N GLU A 277 -19.05 4.80 -1.65
CA GLU A 277 -19.65 5.55 -0.56
C GLU A 277 -19.18 5.05 0.82
N ALA A 278 -18.86 3.76 0.96
CA ALA A 278 -18.25 3.24 2.18
C ALA A 278 -16.80 3.74 2.35
N LEU A 279 -16.05 3.83 1.23
CA LEU A 279 -14.71 4.41 1.18
C LEU A 279 -14.68 5.91 1.50
N LEU A 280 -15.67 6.68 1.04
CA LEU A 280 -15.71 8.12 1.25
C LEU A 280 -16.22 8.53 2.65
N ARG A 281 -17.06 7.69 3.27
CA ARG A 281 -17.66 7.94 4.61
C ARG A 281 -16.72 7.64 5.78
N SER A 282 -15.60 6.96 5.57
CA SER A 282 -14.61 6.63 6.62
C SER A 282 -13.76 7.83 7.09
N SER A 283 -14.32 9.05 7.10
CA SER A 283 -13.73 10.27 7.66
C SER A 283 -14.02 10.46 9.16
N GLY A 284 -14.38 9.38 9.86
CA GLY A 284 -14.61 9.36 11.31
C GLY A 284 -13.32 9.04 12.09
N SER A 285 -13.36 9.22 13.41
CA SER A 285 -12.22 9.15 14.35
C SER A 285 -11.46 7.80 14.46
N GLU A 286 -11.76 6.82 13.60
CA GLU A 286 -10.91 5.65 13.37
C GLU A 286 -10.70 5.42 11.86
N PRO A 287 -9.44 5.40 11.36
CA PRO A 287 -9.12 5.33 9.94
C PRO A 287 -9.15 3.88 9.42
N THR A 288 -10.13 3.07 9.81
CA THR A 288 -10.21 1.67 9.36
C THR A 288 -11.31 1.48 8.32
N TRP A 289 -10.89 1.18 7.08
CA TRP A 289 -11.80 0.74 6.04
C TRP A 289 -12.04 -0.76 6.15
N LYS A 290 -13.28 -1.15 6.45
CA LYS A 290 -13.75 -2.53 6.46
C LYS A 290 -14.77 -2.70 5.35
N THR A 291 -14.73 -3.84 4.68
CA THR A 291 -15.68 -4.13 3.60
C THR A 291 -16.21 -5.56 3.66
N SER A 292 -17.34 -5.79 3.00
CA SER A 292 -17.97 -7.10 2.93
C SER A 292 -17.21 -8.05 2.00
N GLY A 293 -17.39 -9.34 2.23
CA GLY A 293 -16.84 -10.41 1.41
C GLY A 293 -17.63 -11.70 1.60
N GLY A 294 -17.20 -12.78 0.93
CA GLY A 294 -17.91 -14.04 0.94
C GLY A 294 -17.05 -15.24 0.55
N MET A 295 -17.62 -16.42 0.76
CA MET A 295 -17.05 -17.71 0.36
C MET A 295 -18.18 -18.59 -0.18
N ARG A 296 -18.02 -19.11 -1.40
CA ARG A 296 -19.03 -19.94 -2.07
C ARG A 296 -18.41 -21.02 -2.95
N ASP A 297 -19.24 -21.93 -3.45
CA ASP A 297 -18.83 -22.83 -4.54
C ASP A 297 -18.73 -22.06 -5.88
N PRO A 298 -17.85 -22.51 -6.80
CA PRO A 298 -17.75 -21.92 -8.13
C PRO A 298 -19.03 -22.16 -8.92
N SER A 299 -19.40 -21.18 -9.75
CA SER A 299 -20.56 -21.32 -10.64
C SER A 299 -20.20 -22.09 -11.91
N GLU A 300 -21.21 -22.61 -12.61
CA GLU A 300 -21.02 -23.31 -13.89
C GLU A 300 -20.31 -22.43 -14.94
N ASP A 301 -20.61 -21.13 -14.98
CA ASP A 301 -19.94 -20.17 -15.87
C ASP A 301 -18.45 -20.03 -15.54
N GLU A 302 -18.10 -19.95 -14.25
CA GLU A 302 -16.71 -19.86 -13.79
C GLU A 302 -15.93 -21.14 -14.09
N ILE A 303 -16.56 -22.31 -13.87
CA ILE A 303 -15.99 -23.62 -14.19
C ILE A 303 -15.75 -23.73 -15.70
N GLY A 304 -16.73 -23.35 -16.53
CA GLY A 304 -16.62 -23.39 -17.98
C GLY A 304 -15.55 -22.44 -18.54
N LYS A 305 -15.38 -21.26 -17.92
CA LYS A 305 -14.39 -20.26 -18.35
C LYS A 305 -12.97 -20.55 -17.85
N SER A 306 -12.82 -21.24 -16.71
CA SER A 306 -11.52 -21.63 -16.14
C SER A 306 -11.35 -23.16 -16.10
N SER A 307 -10.97 -23.72 -17.23
CA SER A 307 -10.62 -25.14 -17.35
C SER A 307 -9.42 -25.57 -16.49
N GLN A 308 -8.61 -24.61 -16.02
CA GLN A 308 -7.44 -24.88 -15.17
C GLN A 308 -7.77 -24.83 -13.67
N GLY A 309 -9.00 -24.43 -13.33
CA GLY A 309 -9.50 -24.40 -11.95
C GLY A 309 -9.13 -23.14 -11.15
N SER A 310 -8.50 -22.14 -11.76
CA SER A 310 -8.14 -20.86 -11.12
C SER A 310 -8.58 -19.65 -11.93
N PHE A 311 -9.02 -18.59 -11.27
CA PHE A 311 -9.45 -17.37 -11.95
C PHE A 311 -9.52 -16.18 -11.01
N THR A 312 -9.57 -14.99 -11.61
CA THR A 312 -10.09 -13.77 -10.96
C THR A 312 -11.16 -13.15 -11.85
N LYS A 313 -12.24 -12.68 -11.23
CA LYS A 313 -13.35 -11.98 -11.86
C LYS A 313 -13.64 -10.70 -11.13
N VAL A 314 -13.65 -9.57 -11.83
CA VAL A 314 -13.99 -8.25 -11.31
C VAL A 314 -15.27 -7.78 -12.00
N GLU A 315 -16.32 -7.56 -11.23
CA GLU A 315 -17.59 -7.01 -11.69
C GLU A 315 -17.79 -5.61 -11.13
N ILE A 316 -17.82 -4.61 -12.00
CA ILE A 316 -18.14 -3.22 -11.65
C ILE A 316 -19.62 -3.00 -11.91
N LEU A 317 -20.34 -2.59 -10.87
CA LEU A 317 -21.77 -2.33 -10.90
C LEU A 317 -22.02 -0.83 -10.92
N GLU A 318 -23.12 -0.43 -11.58
CA GLU A 318 -23.49 0.96 -11.78
C GLU A 318 -22.35 1.79 -12.42
N PRO A 319 -21.97 1.47 -13.68
CA PRO A 319 -20.90 2.17 -14.37
C PRO A 319 -21.17 3.67 -14.49
N ASN A 320 -20.12 4.48 -14.33
CA ASN A 320 -20.21 5.94 -14.40
C ASN A 320 -20.51 6.45 -15.82
N VAL A 321 -20.13 5.68 -16.86
CA VAL A 321 -20.36 6.02 -18.27
C VAL A 321 -21.45 5.10 -18.84
N ARG A 322 -22.45 5.69 -19.49
CA ARG A 322 -23.61 4.95 -20.05
C ARG A 322 -23.50 4.67 -21.55
N ASP A 323 -22.75 5.50 -22.28
CA ASP A 323 -22.65 5.46 -23.74
C ASP A 323 -21.18 5.41 -24.16
N VAL A 324 -20.58 4.21 -24.07
CA VAL A 324 -19.20 3.96 -24.50
C VAL A 324 -19.21 3.56 -25.97
N ASP A 325 -18.43 4.23 -26.81
CA ASP A 325 -18.15 3.76 -28.17
C ASP A 325 -17.25 2.52 -28.09
N ILE A 326 -17.88 1.35 -28.18
CA ILE A 326 -17.21 0.05 -28.06
C ILE A 326 -16.18 -0.14 -29.18
N PHE A 327 -16.44 0.37 -30.39
CA PHE A 327 -15.50 0.24 -31.49
C PHE A 327 -14.24 1.05 -31.23
N GLN A 328 -14.39 2.32 -30.84
CA GLN A 328 -13.27 3.18 -30.50
C GLN A 328 -12.47 2.62 -29.31
N LEU A 329 -13.15 2.12 -28.28
CA LEU A 329 -12.51 1.48 -27.14
C LEU A 329 -11.70 0.24 -27.55
N GLN A 330 -12.27 -0.63 -28.38
CA GLN A 330 -11.55 -1.81 -28.89
C GLN A 330 -10.30 -1.42 -29.67
N CYS A 331 -10.35 -0.37 -30.51
CA CYS A 331 -9.18 0.16 -31.21
C CYS A 331 -8.11 0.63 -30.22
N LYS A 332 -8.47 1.47 -29.24
CA LYS A 332 -7.54 1.96 -28.21
C LYS A 332 -6.88 0.81 -27.44
N LEU A 333 -7.66 -0.18 -27.00
CA LEU A 333 -7.13 -1.33 -26.26
C LEU A 333 -6.22 -2.19 -27.14
N LYS A 334 -6.56 -2.39 -28.42
CA LYS A 334 -5.67 -3.09 -29.36
C LYS A 334 -4.36 -2.35 -29.53
N ASP A 335 -4.36 -1.02 -29.62
CA ASP A 335 -3.13 -0.24 -29.76
C ASP A 335 -2.24 -0.34 -28.51
N ILE A 336 -2.84 -0.29 -27.32
CA ILE A 336 -2.11 -0.43 -26.03
C ILE A 336 -1.52 -1.84 -25.89
N TYR A 337 -2.33 -2.87 -26.17
CA TYR A 337 -1.99 -4.26 -25.87
C TYR A 337 -1.50 -5.06 -27.08
N PHE A 338 -1.32 -4.43 -28.24
CA PHE A 338 -0.80 -5.08 -29.45
C PHE A 338 0.46 -5.94 -29.18
N PRO A 339 1.43 -5.51 -28.35
CA PRO A 339 2.60 -6.33 -28.07
C PRO A 339 2.33 -7.60 -27.23
N TYR A 340 1.17 -7.66 -26.55
CA TYR A 340 0.80 -8.70 -25.60
C TYR A 340 -0.32 -9.62 -26.10
N ILE A 341 -1.09 -9.18 -27.10
CA ILE A 341 -2.18 -9.94 -27.70
C ILE A 341 -1.63 -10.77 -28.85
N GLN A 342 -1.66 -12.10 -28.71
CA GLN A 342 -1.58 -13.00 -29.86
C GLN A 342 -2.99 -13.12 -30.45
N VAL A 343 -3.24 -12.46 -31.58
CA VAL A 343 -4.52 -12.51 -32.27
C VAL A 343 -4.67 -13.89 -32.92
N CYS A 344 -5.64 -14.69 -32.47
CA CYS A 344 -6.25 -15.72 -33.31
C CYS A 344 -7.41 -15.07 -34.07
N LEU A 345 -7.21 -14.79 -35.36
CA LEU A 345 -8.33 -14.54 -36.27
C LEU A 345 -8.97 -15.91 -36.53
N HIS A 346 -10.19 -16.11 -36.06
CA HIS A 346 -11.05 -17.14 -36.60
C HIS A 346 -11.90 -16.48 -37.69
N ASP A 347 -11.74 -16.97 -38.92
CA ASP A 347 -12.61 -16.67 -40.07
C ASP A 347 -14.02 -17.24 -39.86
#